data_AF-A0A9E5MWL9-F1
#
_entry.id   AF-A0A9E5MWL9-F1
#
_cell.length_a   1.000
_cell.length_b   1.000
_cell.length_c   1.000
_cell.angle_alpha   90.00
_cell.angle_beta   90.00
_cell.angle_gamma   90.00
#
_symmetry.space_group_name_H-M   'P 1'
#
loop_
_entity.id
_entity.type
_entity.pdbx_description
1 polymer ?
#
loop_
_entity_poly.entity_id
_entity_poly.type
_entity_poly.pdbx_seq_one_letter_code
_entity_poly.pdbx_strand_id
1 'polypeptide(L)'
;MRLKLGVMGSAGQDVPARHLQKALLLGEAIADADCIVITGACPGMPLAAARGAKNGGGTVIGISPALSLDEHAFQYESPTLAHDVLIFTGSGLMGREVVNIRSSDIVVIVGGSSGTLGELAIAYDEGKLIGVLTGTGGISDMVHDILATCDKDTGARVIYDDDPRVLVEQLLEAYRTEHFRRPSVFCRGPTDATSSPVEGSQQDPVCGMWVAPRTAAARRTRDENRYVFCSLECAERFDVDPRQFLTQ
;
A
#
# COMPACT_ATOMS: atom_id res chain seq x y z
N MET A 1 -4.65 12.68 1.49
CA MET A 1 -3.34 12.04 1.26
C MET A 1 -3.57 10.86 0.31
N ARG A 2 -2.75 10.71 -0.74
CA ARG A 2 -2.86 9.57 -1.66
C ARG A 2 -2.51 8.26 -0.97
N LEU A 3 -3.22 7.18 -1.30
CA LEU A 3 -2.96 5.85 -0.74
C LEU A 3 -1.67 5.28 -1.30
N LYS A 4 -0.98 4.48 -0.49
CA LYS A 4 0.32 3.88 -0.79
C LYS A 4 0.16 2.37 -0.91
N LEU A 5 0.34 1.84 -2.11
CA LEU A 5 0.29 0.41 -2.39
C LEU A 5 1.73 -0.11 -2.54
N GLY A 6 2.11 -0.98 -1.61
CA GLY A 6 3.42 -1.61 -1.60
C GLY A 6 3.44 -2.86 -2.45
N VAL A 7 4.26 -2.92 -3.50
CA VAL A 7 4.35 -4.08 -4.39
C VAL A 7 5.58 -4.92 -4.04
N MET A 8 5.32 -6.13 -3.56
CA MET A 8 6.31 -7.08 -3.04
C MET A 8 6.41 -8.27 -3.99
N GLY A 9 7.63 -8.68 -4.34
CA GLY A 9 7.79 -9.73 -5.34
C GLY A 9 9.23 -10.10 -5.66
N SER A 10 9.38 -11.08 -6.55
CA SER A 10 10.69 -11.63 -6.89
C SER A 10 11.59 -10.60 -7.57
N ALA A 11 12.82 -10.51 -7.07
CA ALA A 11 13.91 -9.75 -7.67
C ALA A 11 14.78 -10.57 -8.65
N GLY A 12 14.42 -11.84 -8.88
CA GLY A 12 15.19 -12.75 -9.74
C GLY A 12 15.17 -12.37 -11.22
N GLN A 13 16.17 -12.82 -11.97
CA GLN A 13 16.30 -12.55 -13.41
C GLN A 13 15.45 -13.49 -14.28
N ASP A 14 15.12 -14.68 -13.79
CA ASP A 14 14.38 -15.71 -14.55
C ASP A 14 12.84 -15.60 -14.41
N VAL A 15 12.32 -14.37 -14.32
CA VAL A 15 10.88 -14.16 -14.22
C VAL A 15 10.25 -14.20 -15.62
N PRO A 16 9.24 -15.06 -15.88
CA PRO A 16 8.58 -15.12 -17.18
C PRO A 16 8.02 -13.77 -17.62
N ALA A 17 8.17 -13.43 -18.90
CA ALA A 17 7.71 -12.17 -19.47
C ALA A 17 6.23 -11.88 -19.20
N ARG A 18 5.38 -12.91 -19.22
CA ARG A 18 3.95 -12.79 -18.87
C ARG A 18 3.71 -12.34 -17.42
N HIS A 19 4.56 -12.73 -16.47
CA HIS A 19 4.42 -12.33 -15.08
C HIS A 19 4.91 -10.87 -14.92
N LEU A 20 6.04 -10.52 -15.56
CA LEU A 20 6.50 -9.13 -15.62
C LEU A 20 5.45 -8.19 -16.23
N GLN A 21 4.74 -8.65 -17.28
CA GLN A 21 3.65 -7.89 -17.88
C GLN A 21 2.49 -7.69 -16.90
N LYS A 22 2.09 -8.71 -16.13
CA LYS A 22 1.08 -8.56 -15.07
C LYS A 22 1.52 -7.54 -14.00
N ALA A 23 2.78 -7.59 -13.56
CA ALA A 23 3.31 -6.62 -12.60
C ALA A 23 3.37 -5.20 -13.17
N LEU A 24 3.70 -5.03 -14.45
CA LEU A 24 3.65 -3.74 -15.13
C LEU A 24 2.22 -3.18 -15.19
N LEU A 25 1.25 -3.99 -15.60
CA LEU A 25 -0.16 -3.62 -15.62
C LEU A 25 -0.70 -3.30 -14.21
N LEU A 26 -0.22 -4.00 -13.18
CA LEU A 26 -0.53 -3.67 -11.78
C LEU A 26 -0.06 -2.25 -11.44
N GLY A 27 1.18 -1.91 -11.80
CA GLY A 27 1.71 -0.56 -11.60
C GLY A 27 0.90 0.53 -12.30
N GLU A 28 0.50 0.28 -13.55
CA GLU A 28 -0.39 1.18 -14.32
C GLU A 28 -1.74 1.35 -13.61
N ALA A 29 -2.36 0.25 -13.19
CA ALA A 29 -3.65 0.28 -12.48
C ALA A 29 -3.59 1.08 -11.17
N ILE A 30 -2.50 0.96 -10.41
CA ILE A 30 -2.30 1.74 -9.18
C ILE A 30 -2.16 3.24 -9.49
N ALA A 31 -1.41 3.59 -10.53
CA ALA A 31 -1.23 4.98 -10.94
C ALA A 31 -2.54 5.60 -11.49
N ASP A 32 -3.29 4.85 -12.31
CA ASP A 32 -4.60 5.26 -12.84
C ASP A 32 -5.60 5.57 -11.72
N ALA A 33 -5.45 4.91 -10.56
CA ALA A 33 -6.26 5.15 -9.36
C ALA A 33 -5.74 6.30 -8.47
N ASP A 34 -4.81 7.14 -8.95
CA ASP A 34 -4.14 8.24 -8.23
C ASP A 34 -3.53 7.79 -6.89
N CYS A 35 -2.94 6.60 -6.88
CA CYS A 35 -2.23 6.05 -5.74
C CYS A 35 -0.71 6.10 -5.95
N ILE A 36 0.03 6.01 -4.85
CA ILE A 36 1.49 5.95 -4.82
C ILE A 36 1.91 4.48 -4.82
N VAL A 37 2.87 4.12 -5.66
CA VAL A 37 3.51 2.81 -5.60
C VAL A 37 4.72 2.87 -4.69
N ILE A 38 4.81 1.94 -3.74
CA ILE A 38 6.02 1.71 -2.93
C ILE A 38 6.62 0.37 -3.34
N THR A 39 7.94 0.30 -3.48
CA THR A 39 8.61 -0.95 -3.88
C THR A 39 9.88 -1.27 -3.12
N GLY A 40 10.24 -2.54 -3.30
CA GLY A 40 11.57 -3.10 -3.51
C GLY A 40 12.78 -2.18 -3.78
N ALA A 41 12.66 -1.18 -4.63
CA ALA A 41 13.82 -0.57 -5.30
C ALA A 41 14.83 -1.65 -5.77
N CYS A 42 14.31 -2.77 -6.28
CA CYS A 42 15.06 -3.96 -6.68
C CYS A 42 14.58 -4.41 -8.08
N PRO A 43 15.35 -5.24 -8.80
CA PRO A 43 14.96 -5.74 -10.12
C PRO A 43 13.69 -6.61 -10.11
N GLY A 44 13.35 -7.18 -11.27
CA GLY A 44 12.26 -8.15 -11.39
C GLY A 44 10.87 -7.50 -11.31
N MET A 45 9.97 -8.14 -10.56
CA MET A 45 8.55 -7.77 -10.51
C MET A 45 8.31 -6.40 -9.85
N PRO A 46 8.99 -6.02 -8.75
CA PRO A 46 8.86 -4.68 -8.18
C PRO A 46 9.27 -3.58 -9.17
N LEU A 47 10.35 -3.77 -9.95
CA LEU A 47 10.75 -2.82 -10.98
C LEU A 47 9.73 -2.73 -12.13
N ALA A 48 9.12 -3.86 -12.52
CA ALA A 48 8.07 -3.86 -13.54
C ALA A 48 6.86 -3.02 -13.10
N ALA A 49 6.42 -3.19 -11.85
CA ALA A 49 5.34 -2.37 -11.28
C ALA A 49 5.73 -0.89 -11.17
N ALA A 50 6.95 -0.58 -10.73
CA ALA A 50 7.46 0.79 -10.72
C ALA A 50 7.40 1.44 -12.12
N ARG A 51 7.85 0.72 -13.16
CA ARG A 51 7.78 1.19 -14.54
C ARG A 51 6.35 1.42 -15.01
N GLY A 52 5.44 0.48 -14.74
CA GLY A 52 4.03 0.63 -15.06
C GLY A 52 3.42 1.88 -14.43
N ALA A 53 3.69 2.12 -13.15
CA ALA A 53 3.23 3.32 -12.48
C ALA A 53 3.81 4.60 -13.11
N LYS A 54 5.09 4.61 -13.47
CA LYS A 54 5.70 5.75 -14.18
C LYS A 54 5.09 5.98 -15.56
N ASN A 55 4.71 4.93 -16.30
CA ASN A 55 4.02 5.07 -17.59
C ASN A 55 2.68 5.78 -17.44
N GLY A 56 1.95 5.49 -16.35
CA GLY A 56 0.70 6.16 -15.98
C GLY A 56 0.88 7.54 -15.34
N GLY A 57 2.11 8.07 -15.27
CA GLY A 57 2.39 9.37 -14.61
C GLY A 57 2.33 9.32 -13.08
N GLY A 58 2.28 8.12 -12.49
CA GLY A 58 2.21 7.90 -11.04
C GLY A 58 3.50 8.28 -10.31
N THR A 59 3.36 8.40 -8.99
CA THR A 59 4.48 8.62 -8.07
C THR A 59 4.98 7.28 -7.52
N VAL A 60 6.30 7.06 -7.60
CA VAL A 60 6.93 5.82 -7.13
C VAL A 60 7.99 6.11 -6.08
N ILE A 61 7.90 5.42 -4.94
CA ILE A 61 8.87 5.48 -3.84
C ILE A 61 9.57 4.13 -3.72
N GLY A 62 10.89 4.12 -3.82
CA GLY A 62 11.69 2.92 -3.60
C GLY A 62 12.30 2.91 -2.20
N ILE A 63 12.11 1.83 -1.46
CA ILE A 63 12.76 1.63 -0.16
C ILE A 63 14.00 0.77 -0.39
N SER A 64 15.18 1.34 -0.26
CA SER A 64 16.44 0.65 -0.53
C SER A 64 17.05 0.03 0.74
N PRO A 65 17.68 -1.15 0.63
CA PRO A 65 18.44 -1.74 1.75
C PRO A 65 19.74 -0.98 2.07
N ALA A 66 20.23 -0.17 1.14
CA ALA A 66 21.51 0.52 1.20
C ALA A 66 21.48 1.75 2.13
N LEU A 67 22.67 2.21 2.52
CA LEU A 67 22.94 3.47 3.24
C LEU A 67 23.05 4.68 2.30
N SER A 68 23.32 4.44 1.01
CA SER A 68 23.54 5.50 0.02
C SER A 68 23.18 5.04 -1.40
N LEU A 69 23.15 5.99 -2.34
CA LEU A 69 22.96 5.70 -3.76
C LEU A 69 24.09 4.83 -4.34
N ASP A 70 25.33 5.05 -3.89
CA ASP A 70 26.48 4.26 -4.35
C ASP A 70 26.34 2.80 -3.90
N GLU A 71 26.04 2.56 -2.62
CA GLU A 71 25.84 1.20 -2.14
C GLU A 71 24.62 0.55 -2.81
N HIS A 72 23.55 1.30 -3.05
CA HIS A 72 22.38 0.83 -3.79
C HIS A 72 22.74 0.34 -5.19
N ALA A 73 23.47 1.15 -5.96
CA ALA A 73 23.76 0.86 -7.36
C ALA A 73 24.87 -0.18 -7.53
N PHE A 74 25.90 -0.15 -6.69
CA PHE A 74 27.12 -0.94 -6.91
C PHE A 74 27.25 -2.17 -6.00
N GLN A 75 26.69 -2.14 -4.79
CA GLN A 75 26.76 -3.29 -3.87
C GLN A 75 25.50 -4.16 -3.97
N TYR A 76 24.33 -3.52 -4.05
CA TYR A 76 23.05 -4.25 -4.21
C TYR A 76 22.65 -4.44 -5.68
N GLU A 77 23.35 -3.81 -6.62
CA GLU A 77 23.03 -3.85 -8.05
C GLU A 77 21.55 -3.50 -8.34
N SER A 78 21.00 -2.63 -7.48
CA SER A 78 19.61 -2.23 -7.54
C SER A 78 19.36 -1.15 -8.60
N PRO A 79 18.18 -1.15 -9.23
CA PRO A 79 17.83 -0.19 -10.26
C PRO A 79 17.57 1.19 -9.66
N THR A 80 18.23 2.21 -10.22
CA THR A 80 18.02 3.62 -9.89
C THR A 80 16.93 4.29 -10.74
N LEU A 81 16.36 3.56 -11.71
CA LEU A 81 15.34 4.03 -12.63
C LEU A 81 13.92 3.75 -12.12
N ALA A 82 12.95 4.49 -12.65
CA ALA A 82 11.52 4.36 -12.34
C ALA A 82 11.10 4.63 -10.88
N HIS A 83 11.94 5.33 -10.11
CA HIS A 83 11.62 5.81 -8.77
C HIS A 83 11.75 7.34 -8.74
N ASP A 84 10.77 8.04 -8.16
CA ASP A 84 10.84 9.49 -7.94
C ASP A 84 11.61 9.81 -6.65
N VAL A 85 11.53 8.92 -5.66
CA VAL A 85 12.22 9.02 -4.37
C VAL A 85 12.81 7.67 -4.02
N LEU A 86 14.09 7.67 -3.61
CA LEU A 86 14.74 6.52 -2.98
C LEU A 86 14.99 6.83 -1.50
N ILE A 87 14.56 5.91 -0.63
CA ILE A 87 14.80 5.97 0.82
C ILE A 87 15.86 4.92 1.15
N PHE A 88 17.05 5.37 1.54
CA PHE A 88 18.17 4.51 1.93
C PHE A 88 18.05 4.16 3.42
N THR A 89 17.71 2.92 3.73
CA THR A 89 17.45 2.49 5.12
C THR A 89 18.70 2.04 5.87
N GLY A 90 19.76 1.64 5.15
CA GLY A 90 20.96 1.03 5.73
C GLY A 90 20.72 -0.24 6.55
N SER A 91 19.54 -0.85 6.39
CA SER A 91 19.07 -1.95 7.23
C SER A 91 19.25 -3.32 6.59
N GLY A 92 19.95 -3.38 5.44
CA GLY A 92 20.09 -4.60 4.64
C GLY A 92 18.77 -5.06 4.02
N LEU A 93 18.79 -6.22 3.36
CA LEU A 93 17.63 -6.73 2.63
C LEU A 93 16.43 -6.98 3.55
N MET A 94 16.63 -7.71 4.65
CA MET A 94 15.55 -8.07 5.56
C MET A 94 15.04 -6.90 6.40
N GLY A 95 15.94 -6.07 6.95
CA GLY A 95 15.52 -4.94 7.81
C GLY A 95 14.70 -3.90 7.04
N ARG A 96 14.99 -3.75 5.75
CA ARG A 96 14.25 -2.88 4.86
C ARG A 96 12.80 -3.32 4.64
N GLU A 97 12.53 -4.63 4.58
CA GLU A 97 11.18 -5.17 4.32
C GLU A 97 10.15 -4.60 5.30
N VAL A 98 10.52 -4.50 6.60
CA VAL A 98 9.66 -3.91 7.63
C VAL A 98 9.30 -2.45 7.32
N VAL A 99 10.28 -1.64 6.88
CA VAL A 99 10.04 -0.24 6.51
C VAL A 99 9.10 -0.16 5.31
N ASN A 100 9.27 -1.03 4.32
CA ASN A 100 8.44 -1.09 3.12
C ASN A 100 6.98 -1.43 3.45
N ILE A 101 6.76 -2.49 4.25
CA ILE A 101 5.43 -2.93 4.67
C ILE A 101 4.73 -1.88 5.53
N ARG A 102 5.44 -1.26 6.49
CA ARG A 102 4.87 -0.23 7.37
C ARG A 102 4.57 1.07 6.66
N SER A 103 5.33 1.40 5.61
CA SER A 103 5.08 2.59 4.80
C SER A 103 3.91 2.42 3.82
N SER A 104 3.43 1.18 3.63
CA SER A 104 2.34 0.85 2.73
C SER A 104 1.00 0.80 3.47
N ASP A 105 -0.03 1.43 2.89
CA ASP A 105 -1.41 1.33 3.39
C ASP A 105 -2.02 -0.03 3.02
N ILE A 106 -1.68 -0.53 1.83
CA ILE A 106 -2.08 -1.83 1.29
C ILE A 106 -0.82 -2.52 0.75
N VAL A 107 -0.69 -3.82 0.98
CA VAL A 107 0.43 -4.64 0.48
C VAL A 107 -0.06 -5.52 -0.65
N VAL A 108 0.66 -5.59 -1.77
CA VAL A 108 0.34 -6.47 -2.91
C VAL A 108 1.50 -7.43 -3.12
N ILE A 109 1.20 -8.72 -3.06
CA ILE A 109 2.15 -9.82 -3.28
C ILE A 109 2.06 -10.30 -4.73
N VAL A 110 3.19 -10.35 -5.42
CA VAL A 110 3.29 -10.77 -6.82
C VAL A 110 4.48 -11.68 -7.05
N GLY A 111 4.24 -12.89 -7.55
CA GLY A 111 5.27 -13.89 -7.77
C GLY A 111 5.96 -14.28 -6.46
N GLY A 112 7.29 -14.27 -6.49
CA GLY A 112 8.09 -14.21 -5.26
C GLY A 112 8.86 -15.48 -4.92
N SER A 113 9.76 -15.33 -3.97
CA SER A 113 10.57 -16.39 -3.35
C SER A 113 10.64 -16.13 -1.84
N SER A 114 11.66 -16.63 -1.14
CA SER A 114 11.82 -16.50 0.32
C SER A 114 11.70 -15.07 0.86
N GLY A 115 12.24 -14.05 0.17
CA GLY A 115 12.08 -12.65 0.58
C GLY A 115 10.62 -12.19 0.56
N THR A 116 9.89 -12.53 -0.50
CA THR A 116 8.45 -12.23 -0.61
C THR A 116 7.63 -12.97 0.44
N LEU A 117 8.05 -14.19 0.82
CA LEU A 117 7.45 -14.89 1.96
C LEU A 117 7.69 -14.16 3.29
N GLY A 118 8.88 -13.58 3.49
CA GLY A 118 9.18 -12.71 4.63
C GLY A 118 8.29 -11.46 4.66
N GLU A 119 8.16 -10.77 3.53
CA GLU A 119 7.27 -9.62 3.37
C GLU A 119 5.79 -9.97 3.64
N LEU A 120 5.32 -11.11 3.11
CA LEU A 120 3.98 -11.65 3.40
C LEU A 120 3.80 -11.92 4.90
N ALA A 121 4.77 -12.58 5.54
CA ALA A 121 4.68 -12.91 6.97
C ALA A 121 4.58 -11.64 7.83
N ILE A 122 5.38 -10.59 7.52
CA ILE A 122 5.30 -9.30 8.22
C ILE A 122 3.93 -8.65 7.99
N ALA A 123 3.46 -8.56 6.74
CA ALA A 123 2.16 -7.96 6.43
C ALA A 123 1.01 -8.69 7.11
N TYR A 124 1.05 -10.02 7.10
CA TYR A 124 0.05 -10.86 7.71
C TYR A 124 0.04 -10.69 9.22
N ASP A 125 1.20 -10.76 9.87
CA ASP A 125 1.32 -10.60 11.33
C ASP A 125 0.90 -9.20 11.80
N GLU A 126 1.15 -8.17 10.99
CA GLU A 126 0.73 -6.80 11.29
C GLU A 126 -0.75 -6.50 11.00
N GLY A 127 -1.49 -7.47 10.46
CA GLY A 127 -2.92 -7.34 10.17
C GLY A 127 -3.23 -6.41 8.99
N LYS A 128 -2.38 -6.41 7.96
CA LYS A 128 -2.53 -5.55 6.78
C LYS A 128 -3.67 -6.02 5.85
N LEU A 129 -4.15 -5.11 5.01
CA LEU A 129 -4.88 -5.46 3.79
C LEU A 129 -3.87 -5.93 2.74
N ILE A 130 -4.03 -7.16 2.28
CA ILE A 130 -3.11 -7.85 1.39
C ILE A 130 -3.83 -8.21 0.10
N GLY A 131 -3.33 -7.74 -1.03
CA GLY A 131 -3.69 -8.24 -2.36
C GLY A 131 -2.72 -9.33 -2.80
N VAL A 132 -3.21 -10.36 -3.45
CA VAL A 132 -2.39 -11.41 -4.05
C VAL A 132 -2.73 -11.48 -5.53
N LEU A 133 -1.78 -11.07 -6.37
CA LEU A 133 -1.94 -11.15 -7.82
C LEU A 133 -1.56 -12.56 -8.29
N THR A 134 -2.58 -13.41 -8.41
CA THR A 134 -2.43 -14.83 -8.74
C THR A 134 -2.06 -15.07 -10.20
N GLY A 135 -1.57 -16.27 -10.49
CA GLY A 135 -1.07 -16.63 -11.82
C GLY A 135 0.23 -15.89 -12.15
N THR A 136 1.01 -15.54 -11.12
CA THR A 136 2.34 -14.93 -11.26
C THR A 136 3.47 -15.82 -10.70
N GLY A 137 3.14 -17.06 -10.29
CA GLY A 137 4.08 -18.09 -9.84
C GLY A 137 4.62 -17.88 -8.43
N GLY A 138 5.50 -18.77 -7.97
CA GLY A 138 6.21 -18.58 -6.70
C GLY A 138 5.27 -18.49 -5.48
N ILE A 139 5.60 -17.59 -4.55
CA ILE A 139 4.86 -17.44 -3.28
C ILE A 139 3.43 -16.98 -3.49
N SER A 140 3.14 -16.09 -4.46
CA SER A 140 1.79 -15.57 -4.68
C SER A 140 0.76 -16.68 -4.92
N ASP A 141 1.14 -17.74 -5.63
CA ASP A 141 0.24 -18.85 -5.95
C ASP A 141 0.14 -19.88 -4.79
N MET A 142 0.97 -19.74 -3.75
CA MET A 142 0.96 -20.58 -2.55
C MET A 142 0.39 -19.88 -1.32
N VAL A 143 0.07 -18.57 -1.39
CA VAL A 143 -0.35 -17.78 -0.22
C VAL A 143 -1.52 -18.41 0.52
N HIS A 144 -2.53 -18.92 -0.21
CA HIS A 144 -3.68 -19.55 0.39
C HIS A 144 -3.29 -20.71 1.32
N ASP A 145 -2.45 -21.63 0.84
CA ASP A 145 -2.04 -22.81 1.60
C ASP A 145 -1.09 -22.46 2.74
N ILE A 146 -0.21 -21.47 2.54
CA ILE A 146 0.70 -20.96 3.57
C ILE A 146 -0.11 -20.39 4.74
N LEU A 147 -1.08 -19.51 4.46
CA LEU A 147 -1.88 -18.86 5.50
C LEU A 147 -2.82 -19.86 6.20
N ALA A 148 -3.40 -20.81 5.44
CA ALA A 148 -4.18 -21.89 6.02
C ALA A 148 -3.34 -22.77 6.97
N THR A 149 -2.07 -22.98 6.66
CA THR A 149 -1.13 -23.73 7.51
C THR A 149 -0.73 -22.95 8.77
N CYS A 150 -0.62 -21.62 8.69
CA CYS A 150 -0.28 -20.79 9.84
C CYS A 150 -1.38 -20.74 10.91
N ASP A 151 -2.65 -20.88 10.53
CA ASP A 151 -3.83 -20.93 11.41
C ASP A 151 -3.80 -19.88 12.55
N LYS A 152 -3.58 -18.62 12.18
CA LYS A 152 -3.45 -17.50 13.13
C LYS A 152 -4.36 -16.35 12.74
N ASP A 153 -5.26 -15.94 13.63
CA ASP A 153 -6.06 -14.72 13.45
C ASP A 153 -5.23 -13.48 13.79
N THR A 154 -4.71 -12.84 12.75
CA THR A 154 -3.98 -11.56 12.83
C THR A 154 -4.86 -10.36 12.52
N GLY A 155 -6.11 -10.59 12.08
CA GLY A 155 -6.99 -9.62 11.44
C GLY A 155 -6.49 -9.06 10.11
N ALA A 156 -5.49 -9.69 9.48
CA ALA A 156 -5.18 -9.40 8.08
C ALA A 156 -6.35 -9.81 7.19
N ARG A 157 -6.61 -9.03 6.15
CA ARG A 157 -7.56 -9.40 5.10
C ARG A 157 -6.82 -9.63 3.81
N VAL A 158 -7.11 -10.75 3.15
CA VAL A 158 -6.41 -11.16 1.93
C VAL A 158 -7.42 -11.26 0.78
N ILE A 159 -7.13 -10.57 -0.31
CA ILE A 159 -7.92 -10.56 -1.55
C ILE A 159 -7.08 -11.14 -2.67
N TYR A 160 -7.65 -12.04 -3.46
CA TYR A 160 -6.98 -12.76 -4.54
C TYR A 160 -7.68 -12.46 -5.86
N ASP A 161 -6.91 -12.08 -6.87
CA ASP A 161 -7.40 -11.94 -8.24
C ASP A 161 -6.23 -12.19 -9.21
N ASP A 162 -6.50 -12.53 -10.45
CA ASP A 162 -5.48 -12.74 -11.48
C ASP A 162 -5.41 -11.57 -12.49
N ASP A 163 -6.40 -10.69 -12.50
CA ASP A 163 -6.41 -9.44 -13.23
C ASP A 163 -5.89 -8.28 -12.36
N PRO A 164 -4.80 -7.59 -12.78
CA PRO A 164 -4.21 -6.52 -11.99
C PRO A 164 -5.14 -5.33 -11.71
N ARG A 165 -6.02 -4.96 -12.65
CA ARG A 165 -6.92 -3.82 -12.49
C ARG A 165 -8.05 -4.16 -11.53
N VAL A 166 -8.67 -5.33 -11.72
CA VAL A 166 -9.73 -5.82 -10.83
C VAL A 166 -9.21 -5.96 -9.40
N LEU A 167 -8.00 -6.49 -9.21
CA LEU A 167 -7.38 -6.60 -7.88
C LEU A 167 -7.26 -5.22 -7.21
N VAL A 168 -6.75 -4.21 -7.92
CA VAL A 168 -6.60 -2.86 -7.37
C VAL A 168 -7.96 -2.26 -7.02
N GLU A 169 -8.97 -2.40 -7.88
CA GLU A 169 -10.33 -1.93 -7.62
C GLU A 169 -10.92 -2.56 -6.35
N GLN A 170 -10.82 -3.89 -6.21
CA GLN A 170 -11.29 -4.61 -5.03
C GLN A 170 -10.56 -4.20 -3.75
N LEU A 171 -9.23 -4.02 -3.82
CA LEU A 171 -8.43 -3.57 -2.67
C LEU A 171 -8.82 -2.16 -2.23
N LEU A 172 -9.01 -1.25 -3.18
CA LEU A 172 -9.42 0.12 -2.87
C LEU A 172 -10.85 0.16 -2.31
N GLU A 173 -11.75 -0.66 -2.85
CA GLU A 173 -13.11 -0.75 -2.35
C GLU A 173 -13.15 -1.34 -0.94
N ALA A 174 -12.44 -2.45 -0.69
CA ALA A 174 -12.30 -3.04 0.64
C ALA A 174 -11.65 -2.04 1.62
N TYR A 175 -10.64 -1.29 1.17
CA TYR A 175 -10.02 -0.26 1.97
C TYR A 175 -11.03 0.83 2.39
N ARG A 176 -11.88 1.28 1.46
CA ARG A 176 -12.89 2.33 1.70
C ARG A 176 -14.07 1.85 2.54
N THR A 177 -14.54 0.62 2.35
CA THR A 177 -15.80 0.12 2.93
C THR A 177 -15.62 -0.64 4.23
N GLU A 178 -14.56 -1.44 4.34
CA GLU A 178 -14.36 -2.34 5.47
C GLU A 178 -13.13 -1.92 6.30
N HIS A 179 -12.15 -1.26 5.69
CA HIS A 179 -10.82 -1.09 6.27
C HIS A 179 -10.49 0.34 6.75
N PHE A 180 -11.33 0.91 7.60
CA PHE A 180 -11.04 2.24 8.17
C PHE A 180 -11.11 2.31 9.69
N ARG A 181 -10.38 1.45 10.45
CA ARG A 181 -10.11 1.76 11.87
C ARG A 181 -8.74 1.47 12.46
N ARG A 182 -7.87 0.55 11.99
CA ARG A 182 -6.60 0.26 12.74
C ARG A 182 -5.48 -0.26 11.82
N PRO A 183 -4.55 0.57 11.32
CA PRO A 183 -3.47 0.15 10.42
C PRO A 183 -2.34 -0.65 11.08
N SER A 184 -2.50 -1.03 12.36
CA SER A 184 -1.60 -1.97 13.01
C SER A 184 -2.34 -2.79 14.08
N VAL A 185 -1.98 -4.05 14.22
CA VAL A 185 -2.30 -4.88 15.40
C VAL A 185 -1.86 -4.23 16.73
N PHE A 186 -0.93 -3.26 16.71
CA PHE A 186 -0.50 -2.49 17.89
C PHE A 186 -1.50 -1.42 18.34
N CYS A 187 -2.54 -1.14 17.55
CA CYS A 187 -3.65 -0.26 17.94
C CYS A 187 -4.83 -1.03 18.58
N ARG A 188 -4.70 -2.35 18.80
CA ARG A 188 -5.72 -3.15 19.48
C ARG A 188 -5.71 -2.87 20.99
N GLY A 189 -6.52 -1.92 21.45
CA GLY A 189 -7.14 -2.01 22.76
C GLY A 189 -8.21 -3.12 22.75
N PRO A 190 -8.46 -3.82 23.87
CA PRO A 190 -9.51 -4.82 23.94
C PRO A 190 -10.87 -4.15 23.72
N THR A 191 -11.74 -4.81 22.94
CA THR A 191 -13.18 -4.56 22.75
C THR A 191 -13.66 -3.45 21.78
N ASP A 192 -14.72 -3.85 21.06
CA ASP A 192 -15.78 -3.13 20.33
C ASP A 192 -15.57 -2.52 18.93
N ALA A 193 -16.28 -3.15 17.98
CA ALA A 193 -16.44 -2.83 16.56
C ALA A 193 -17.35 -1.63 16.27
N THR A 194 -17.54 -0.70 17.22
CA THR A 194 -18.40 0.47 17.02
C THR A 194 -17.79 1.80 17.45
N SER A 195 -16.61 1.83 18.07
CA SER A 195 -15.98 3.08 18.53
C SER A 195 -14.99 3.68 17.51
N SER A 196 -15.06 5.00 17.37
CA SER A 196 -14.09 5.85 16.65
C SER A 196 -12.64 5.41 16.96
N PRO A 197 -11.71 5.39 15.98
CA PRO A 197 -10.36 4.83 16.18
C PRO A 197 -9.53 5.59 17.22
N VAL A 198 -9.88 6.85 17.49
CA VAL A 198 -9.41 7.66 18.62
C VAL A 198 -10.59 8.48 19.12
N GLU A 199 -10.82 8.49 20.43
CA GLU A 199 -11.91 9.26 21.05
C GLU A 199 -11.87 10.73 20.59
N GLY A 200 -12.94 11.22 19.98
CA GLY A 200 -13.04 12.57 19.43
C GLY A 200 -12.48 12.77 18.01
N SER A 201 -12.06 11.72 17.30
CA SER A 201 -11.73 11.84 15.87
C SER A 201 -12.98 12.03 15.00
N GLN A 202 -12.85 12.80 13.91
CA GLN A 202 -13.93 13.11 12.96
C GLN A 202 -13.50 12.64 11.55
N GLN A 203 -14.45 12.22 10.71
CA GLN A 203 -14.14 11.80 9.34
C GLN A 203 -14.02 13.00 8.40
N ASP A 204 -13.01 12.96 7.55
CA ASP A 204 -12.88 13.85 6.39
C ASP A 204 -13.99 13.50 5.37
N PRO A 205 -14.90 14.43 5.03
CA PRO A 205 -16.05 14.15 4.17
C PRO A 205 -15.66 13.83 2.72
N VAL A 206 -14.44 14.18 2.28
CA VAL A 206 -14.00 13.97 0.89
C VAL A 206 -13.44 12.57 0.67
N CYS A 207 -12.68 12.05 1.63
CA CYS A 207 -11.96 10.78 1.47
C CYS A 207 -12.30 9.71 2.52
N GLY A 208 -13.07 10.04 3.56
CA GLY A 208 -13.44 9.13 4.64
C GLY A 208 -12.36 8.93 5.72
N MET A 209 -11.20 9.58 5.59
CA MET A 209 -10.08 9.43 6.53
C MET A 209 -10.43 9.99 7.91
N TRP A 210 -10.18 9.22 8.98
CA TRP A 210 -10.33 9.70 10.34
C TRP A 210 -9.22 10.67 10.71
N VAL A 211 -9.61 11.86 11.17
CA VAL A 211 -8.70 12.95 11.51
C VAL A 211 -8.93 13.32 12.97
N ALA A 212 -7.86 13.32 13.76
CA ALA A 212 -7.91 13.92 15.08
C ALA A 212 -8.05 15.43 14.91
N PRO A 213 -9.12 16.09 15.44
CA PRO A 213 -9.39 17.49 15.15
C PRO A 213 -8.22 18.39 15.49
N ARG A 214 -7.44 18.07 16.54
CA ARG A 214 -6.25 18.83 16.96
C ARG A 214 -5.13 18.85 15.92
N THR A 215 -4.93 17.77 15.17
CA THR A 215 -3.86 17.62 14.17
C THR A 215 -4.36 17.67 12.73
N ALA A 216 -5.63 18.03 12.52
CA ALA A 216 -6.21 18.16 11.20
C ALA A 216 -5.40 19.12 10.32
N ALA A 217 -5.12 18.71 9.08
CA ALA A 217 -4.39 19.52 8.11
C ALA A 217 -5.18 20.79 7.75
N ALA A 218 -6.51 20.71 7.76
CA ALA A 218 -7.40 21.86 7.63
C ALA A 218 -8.71 21.64 8.39
N ARG A 219 -9.43 22.75 8.62
CA ARG A 219 -10.78 22.76 9.21
C ARG A 219 -11.66 23.73 8.42
N ARG A 220 -12.94 23.42 8.28
CA ARG A 220 -13.97 24.30 7.69
C ARG A 220 -15.22 24.30 8.57
N THR A 221 -15.97 25.39 8.51
CA THR A 221 -17.26 25.49 9.18
C THR A 221 -18.32 25.85 8.14
N ARG A 222 -19.42 25.12 8.11
CA ARG A 222 -20.55 25.38 7.20
C ARG A 222 -21.83 24.91 7.87
N ASP A 223 -22.89 25.70 7.78
CA ASP A 223 -24.21 25.38 8.36
C ASP A 223 -24.10 24.90 9.82
N GLU A 224 -23.31 25.62 10.62
CA GLU A 224 -22.98 25.33 12.03
C GLU A 224 -22.19 24.03 12.29
N ASN A 225 -21.97 23.20 11.28
CA ASN A 225 -21.16 22.00 11.35
C ASN A 225 -19.68 22.31 11.09
N ARG A 226 -18.80 21.66 11.86
CA ARG A 226 -17.35 21.72 11.68
C ARG A 226 -16.85 20.46 10.99
N TYR A 227 -16.05 20.65 9.95
CA TYR A 227 -15.42 19.60 9.18
C TYR A 227 -13.91 19.66 9.36
N VAL A 228 -13.28 18.50 9.39
CA VAL A 228 -11.83 18.33 9.48
C VAL A 228 -11.32 17.61 8.24
N PHE A 229 -10.10 17.93 7.81
CA PHE A 229 -9.55 17.36 6.57
C PHE A 229 -8.16 16.76 6.82
N CYS A 230 -7.90 15.63 6.17
CA CYS A 230 -6.63 14.92 6.27
C CYS A 230 -5.51 15.60 5.47
N SER A 231 -5.86 16.46 4.52
CA SER A 231 -4.94 17.22 3.68
C SER A 231 -5.59 18.52 3.20
N LEU A 232 -4.75 19.48 2.79
CA LEU A 232 -5.22 20.74 2.21
C LEU A 232 -6.04 20.49 0.94
N GLU A 233 -5.63 19.53 0.12
CA GLU A 233 -6.32 19.15 -1.10
C GLU A 233 -7.75 18.65 -0.87
N CYS A 234 -7.99 17.85 0.19
CA CYS A 234 -9.36 17.46 0.56
C CYS A 234 -10.19 18.68 0.98
N ALA A 235 -9.61 19.63 1.70
CA ALA A 235 -10.31 20.87 2.05
C ALA A 235 -10.63 21.73 0.81
N GLU A 236 -9.69 21.84 -0.13
CA GLU A 236 -9.88 22.57 -1.38
C GLU A 236 -10.96 21.94 -2.26
N ARG A 237 -10.97 20.60 -2.40
CA ARG A 237 -12.03 19.87 -3.10
C ARG A 237 -13.39 20.09 -2.45
N PHE A 238 -13.44 20.08 -1.12
CA PHE A 238 -14.65 20.39 -0.37
C PHE A 238 -15.11 21.84 -0.60
N ASP A 239 -14.19 22.80 -0.67
CA ASP A 239 -14.52 24.21 -0.90
C ASP A 239 -15.13 24.45 -2.30
N VAL A 240 -14.77 23.63 -3.31
CA VAL A 240 -15.28 23.74 -4.69
C VAL A 240 -16.75 23.31 -4.82
N ASP A 241 -17.12 22.12 -4.33
CA ASP A 241 -18.51 21.66 -4.29
C ASP A 241 -18.81 20.84 -3.04
N PRO A 242 -19.11 21.49 -1.90
CA PRO A 242 -19.36 20.78 -0.66
C PRO A 242 -20.59 19.85 -0.73
N ARG A 243 -21.55 20.16 -1.61
CA ARG A 243 -22.80 19.38 -1.71
C ARG A 243 -22.55 17.97 -2.23
N GLN A 244 -21.49 17.77 -3.00
CA GLN A 244 -21.08 16.45 -3.49
C GLN A 244 -20.68 15.51 -2.35
N PHE A 245 -20.18 16.04 -1.24
CA PHE A 245 -19.63 15.25 -0.12
C PHE A 245 -20.54 15.23 1.11
N LEU A 246 -21.56 16.09 1.13
CA LEU A 246 -22.48 16.26 2.27
C LEU A 246 -23.86 15.64 2.02
N THR A 247 -23.95 14.63 1.16
CA THR A 247 -25.21 13.88 0.96
C THR A 247 -25.75 13.39 2.31
N GLN A 248 -27.02 13.73 2.56
CA GLN A 248 -27.77 13.46 3.79
C GLN A 248 -27.77 11.98 4.19
#